data_AF-A0A2E0XRN0-F1
#
_entry.id   AF-A0A2E0XRN0-F1
#
_cell.length_a   1.000
_cell.length_b   1.000
_cell.length_c   1.000
_cell.angle_alpha   90.00
_cell.angle_beta   90.00
_cell.angle_gamma   90.00
#
_symmetry.space_group_name_H-M   'P 1'
#
loop_
_entity.id
_entity.type
_entity.pdbx_description
1 polymer ?
#
loop_
_entity_poly.entity_id
_entity_poly.type
_entity_poly.pdbx_seq_one_letter_code
_entity_poly.pdbx_strand_id
1 'polypeptide(L)'
;MLPLVFLMANYLLSNSTGQSGSHFGLSQIWGRLSSKHLWSYLLSTKSLMYFTDYHLIITRLMLVMLGALFIATLYSRIRQRRIVSKENQFLLIFAIVTAIYFIMPSDMMSGGWINDRINLFVFPLLLPFLQQDFHRYIKRGLVIVMVTFALAHLALSCRYYYPWDKIMKEYTSATKMIEKNKAVLGLHGDRFPGVKEVPPFTHNEFVEPFTQITSYYCLGNGGVDLVNYEAKYNYFPVNWKDERPGIIDYIVTWKLGETQPPAYNLQTDYDLIHSTENLKLYRHKTGGSSRTKNDQ
;
A
#
# COMPACT_ATOMS: atom_id res chain seq x y z
N MET A 1 19.95 9.48 6.14
CA MET A 1 20.56 8.32 6.82
C MET A 1 20.47 8.40 8.34
N LEU A 2 20.88 9.51 8.97
CA LEU A 2 20.79 9.70 10.44
C LEU A 2 19.41 9.38 11.06
N PRO A 3 18.27 9.87 10.52
CA PRO A 3 16.96 9.62 11.12
C PRO A 3 16.57 8.13 11.13
N LEU A 4 17.01 7.39 10.10
CA LEU A 4 16.77 5.96 9.95
C LEU A 4 17.59 5.15 10.97
N VAL A 5 18.82 5.57 11.23
CA VAL A 5 19.69 4.98 12.27
C VAL A 5 19.13 5.25 13.66
N PHE A 6 18.61 6.46 13.93
CA PHE A 6 17.96 6.77 15.21
C PHE A 6 16.63 6.04 15.40
N LEU A 7 15.81 5.91 14.36
CA LEU A 7 14.60 5.07 14.40
C LEU A 7 14.94 3.60 14.63
N MET A 8 15.97 3.08 13.96
CA MET A 8 16.45 1.71 14.13
C MET A 8 17.02 1.49 15.54
N ALA A 9 17.83 2.41 16.05
CA ALA A 9 18.35 2.34 17.41
C ALA A 9 17.22 2.45 18.44
N ASN A 10 16.28 3.38 18.25
CA ASN A 10 15.11 3.51 19.13
C ASN A 10 14.22 2.26 19.08
N TYR A 11 14.02 1.64 17.91
CA TYR A 11 13.30 0.39 17.78
C TYR A 11 14.03 -0.79 18.46
N LEU A 12 15.34 -0.91 18.27
CA LEU A 12 16.16 -1.96 18.90
C LEU A 12 16.29 -1.79 20.42
N LEU A 13 16.16 -0.57 20.92
CA LEU A 13 16.28 -0.23 22.35
C LEU A 13 14.91 -0.11 23.06
N SER A 14 13.82 0.15 22.33
CA SER A 14 12.47 0.31 22.87
C SER A 14 11.79 -1.05 23.04
N ASN A 15 11.88 -1.61 24.25
CA ASN A 15 11.26 -2.87 24.65
C ASN A 15 9.73 -2.80 24.90
N SER A 16 9.07 -1.65 24.74
CA SER A 16 7.75 -1.42 25.37
C SER A 16 6.59 -1.00 24.45
N THR A 17 6.79 -0.83 23.14
CA THR A 17 5.73 -0.30 22.26
C THR A 17 5.54 -1.12 20.98
N GLY A 18 5.08 -2.36 21.14
CA GLY A 18 4.58 -3.17 20.05
C GLY A 18 4.38 -4.62 20.47
N GLN A 19 3.18 -5.16 20.26
CA GLN A 19 2.82 -6.51 20.67
C GLN A 19 3.81 -7.58 20.16
N SER A 20 4.12 -8.53 21.04
CA SER A 20 4.83 -9.80 20.82
C SER A 20 6.38 -9.77 20.82
N GLY A 21 6.94 -9.99 22.02
CA GLY A 21 7.61 -11.26 22.32
C GLY A 21 8.76 -11.70 21.42
N SER A 22 9.91 -11.04 21.49
CA SER A 22 11.24 -11.67 21.59
C SER A 22 12.32 -10.60 21.40
N HIS A 23 13.40 -10.68 22.19
CA HIS A 23 14.64 -9.95 21.91
C HIS A 23 14.99 -10.01 20.41
N PHE A 24 15.37 -8.86 19.83
CA PHE A 24 16.02 -8.81 18.52
C PHE A 24 17.39 -9.50 18.61
N GLY A 25 17.38 -10.83 18.49
CA GLY A 25 18.54 -11.69 18.64
C GLY A 25 19.05 -12.20 17.29
N LEU A 26 20.30 -12.68 17.28
CA LEU A 26 20.90 -13.32 16.10
C LEU A 26 20.02 -14.46 15.54
N SER A 27 19.33 -15.21 16.41
CA SER A 27 18.38 -16.26 16.01
C SER A 27 17.23 -15.74 15.15
N GLN A 28 16.70 -14.55 15.46
CA GLN A 28 15.61 -13.93 14.69
C GLN A 28 16.11 -13.44 13.32
N ILE A 29 17.33 -12.90 13.26
CA ILE A 29 17.99 -12.52 12.00
C ILE A 29 18.18 -13.75 11.11
N TRP A 30 18.68 -14.86 11.65
CA TRP A 30 18.80 -16.13 10.93
C TRP A 30 17.45 -16.69 10.49
N GLY A 31 16.41 -16.58 11.32
CA GLY A 31 15.04 -16.95 10.97
C GLY A 31 14.49 -16.13 9.79
N ARG A 32 14.79 -14.83 9.74
CA ARG A 32 14.38 -13.96 8.63
C ARG A 32 15.19 -14.22 7.36
N LEU A 33 16.51 -14.40 7.47
CA LEU A 33 17.37 -14.79 6.34
C LEU A 33 16.99 -16.15 5.74
N SER A 34 16.47 -17.08 6.53
CA SER A 34 15.98 -18.38 6.06
C SER A 34 14.51 -18.36 5.62
N SER A 35 13.81 -17.23 5.76
CA SER A 35 12.40 -17.11 5.40
C SER A 35 12.20 -17.21 3.89
N LYS A 36 11.57 -18.32 3.47
CA LYS A 36 11.14 -18.53 2.07
C LYS A 36 10.23 -17.42 1.59
N HIS A 37 9.39 -16.88 2.48
CA HIS A 37 8.46 -15.80 2.15
C HIS A 37 9.22 -14.51 1.79
N LEU A 38 10.16 -14.06 2.63
CA LEU A 38 10.93 -12.83 2.38
C LEU A 38 11.79 -12.92 1.11
N TRP A 39 12.38 -14.08 0.85
CA TRP A 39 13.10 -14.35 -0.40
C TRP A 39 12.18 -14.34 -1.61
N SER A 40 11.04 -15.03 -1.53
CA SER A 40 10.04 -15.04 -2.61
C SER A 40 9.53 -13.63 -2.91
N TYR A 41 9.32 -12.82 -1.87
CA TYR A 41 8.89 -11.43 -1.96
C TYR A 41 9.93 -10.55 -2.66
N LEU A 42 11.19 -10.64 -2.22
CA LEU A 42 12.33 -9.92 -2.80
C LEU A 42 12.56 -10.30 -4.27
N LEU A 43 12.61 -11.61 -4.57
CA LEU A 43 12.90 -12.19 -5.87
C LEU A 43 11.70 -12.26 -6.83
N SER A 44 10.52 -11.84 -6.39
CA SER A 44 9.40 -11.59 -7.29
C SER A 44 9.12 -10.09 -7.44
N THR A 45 9.89 -9.25 -6.74
CA THR A 45 9.69 -7.79 -6.63
C THR A 45 8.22 -7.46 -6.37
N LYS A 46 7.62 -8.13 -5.38
CA LYS A 46 6.18 -8.00 -5.09
C LYS A 46 5.76 -6.55 -4.77
N SER A 47 6.70 -5.68 -4.38
CA SER A 47 6.46 -4.24 -4.20
C SER A 47 6.05 -3.50 -5.49
N LEU A 48 6.34 -4.04 -6.67
CA LEU A 48 5.97 -3.47 -7.99
C LEU A 48 4.67 -4.07 -8.55
N MET A 49 3.93 -4.78 -7.70
CA MET A 49 2.71 -5.46 -8.03
C MET A 49 1.51 -4.66 -7.52
N TYR A 50 0.57 -4.36 -8.40
CA TYR A 50 -0.55 -3.49 -8.07
C TYR A 50 -1.89 -4.22 -7.97
N PHE A 51 -2.17 -5.14 -8.90
CA PHE A 51 -3.55 -5.65 -9.08
C PHE A 51 -3.66 -7.15 -9.42
N THR A 52 -2.61 -7.79 -9.90
CA THR A 52 -2.70 -9.18 -10.39
C THR A 52 -1.33 -9.84 -10.53
N ASP A 53 -1.29 -11.17 -10.35
CA ASP A 53 -0.15 -12.06 -10.60
C ASP A 53 0.46 -11.92 -11.99
N TYR A 54 -0.28 -11.42 -12.97
CA TYR A 54 0.29 -11.18 -14.30
C TYR A 54 1.45 -10.15 -14.27
N HIS A 55 1.45 -9.22 -13.31
CA HIS A 55 2.60 -8.34 -13.11
C HIS A 55 3.86 -9.12 -12.69
N LEU A 56 3.70 -10.23 -11.95
CA LEU A 56 4.83 -11.07 -11.52
C LEU A 56 5.56 -11.72 -12.69
N ILE A 57 4.86 -12.03 -13.77
CA ILE A 57 5.50 -12.59 -14.97
C ILE A 57 6.50 -11.56 -15.52
N ILE A 58 6.07 -10.31 -15.66
CA ILE A 58 6.91 -9.23 -16.19
C ILE A 58 8.06 -8.91 -15.23
N THR A 59 7.78 -8.76 -13.92
CA THR A 59 8.83 -8.44 -12.95
C THR A 59 9.86 -9.57 -12.82
N ARG A 60 9.45 -10.84 -12.89
CA ARG A 60 10.39 -11.98 -12.92
C ARG A 60 11.25 -12.00 -14.17
N LEU A 61 10.69 -11.71 -15.34
CA LEU A 61 11.47 -11.60 -16.58
C LEU A 61 12.48 -10.45 -16.50
N MET A 62 12.08 -9.31 -15.92
CA MET A 62 13.00 -8.19 -15.65
C MET A 62 14.12 -8.60 -14.69
N LEU A 63 13.81 -9.36 -13.65
CA LEU A 63 14.82 -9.87 -12.70
C LEU A 63 15.77 -10.88 -13.34
N VAL A 64 15.28 -11.77 -14.20
CA VAL A 64 16.14 -12.71 -14.96
C VAL A 64 17.11 -11.92 -15.85
N MET A 65 16.62 -10.91 -16.55
CA MET A 65 17.46 -10.02 -17.35
C MET A 65 18.47 -9.27 -16.48
N LEU A 66 18.05 -8.74 -15.33
CA LEU A 66 18.93 -8.06 -14.37
C LEU A 66 20.01 -9.00 -13.83
N GLY A 67 19.65 -10.24 -13.50
CA GLY A 67 20.56 -11.29 -13.06
C GLY A 67 21.58 -11.67 -14.13
N ALA A 68 21.15 -11.79 -15.39
CA ALA A 68 22.06 -12.03 -16.51
C ALA A 68 23.05 -10.87 -16.70
N LEU A 69 22.58 -9.61 -16.61
CA LEU A 69 23.43 -8.42 -16.65
C LEU A 69 24.40 -8.38 -15.48
N PHE A 70 23.95 -8.73 -14.29
CA PHE A 70 24.78 -8.81 -13.09
C PHE A 70 25.92 -9.81 -13.27
N ILE A 71 25.62 -11.04 -13.71
CA ILE A 71 26.62 -12.08 -13.94
C ILE A 71 27.62 -11.64 -15.03
N ALA A 72 27.14 -11.09 -16.14
CA ALA A 72 27.98 -10.61 -17.24
C ALA A 72 28.92 -9.47 -16.78
N THR A 73 28.39 -8.54 -15.99
CA THR A 73 29.17 -7.42 -15.44
C THR A 73 30.21 -7.92 -14.44
N LEU A 74 29.82 -8.79 -13.52
CA LEU A 74 30.73 -9.38 -12.52
C LEU A 74 31.88 -10.14 -13.20
N TYR A 75 31.56 -10.99 -14.18
CA TYR A 75 32.55 -11.73 -14.96
C TYR A 75 33.53 -10.79 -15.68
N SER A 76 33.01 -9.75 -16.34
CA SER A 76 33.83 -8.73 -17.00
C SER A 76 34.76 -8.02 -16.01
N ARG A 77 34.26 -7.57 -14.86
CA ARG A 77 35.06 -6.83 -13.87
C ARG A 77 36.15 -7.69 -13.23
N ILE A 78 35.86 -8.96 -12.94
CA ILE A 78 36.85 -9.92 -12.45
C ILE A 78 37.95 -10.13 -13.50
N ARG A 79 37.56 -10.36 -14.76
CA ARG A 79 38.52 -10.56 -15.87
C ARG A 79 39.39 -9.32 -16.11
N GLN A 80 38.81 -8.13 -16.01
CA GLN A 80 39.52 -6.85 -16.18
C GLN A 80 40.27 -6.38 -14.92
N ARG A 81 40.19 -7.11 -13.81
CA ARG A 81 40.76 -6.75 -12.49
C ARG A 81 40.34 -5.36 -11.97
N ARG A 82 39.19 -4.85 -12.43
CA ARG A 82 38.63 -3.53 -12.03
C ARG A 82 37.73 -3.68 -10.81
N ILE A 83 38.26 -4.20 -9.70
CA ILE A 83 37.48 -4.51 -8.49
C ILE A 83 37.30 -3.28 -7.58
N VAL A 84 38.23 -2.32 -7.59
CA VAL A 84 38.21 -1.13 -6.72
C VAL A 84 37.86 0.13 -7.51
N SER A 85 36.67 0.16 -8.09
CA SER A 85 36.16 1.32 -8.84
C SER A 85 34.97 1.97 -8.10
N LYS A 86 34.68 3.25 -8.38
CA LYS A 86 33.58 3.98 -7.74
C LYS A 86 32.23 3.28 -7.97
N GLU A 87 32.05 2.72 -9.17
CA GLU A 87 30.84 2.01 -9.56
C GLU A 87 30.67 0.70 -8.76
N ASN A 88 31.78 0.07 -8.35
CA ASN A 88 31.72 -1.15 -7.53
C ASN A 88 31.33 -0.90 -6.09
N GLN A 89 31.45 0.34 -5.58
CA GLN A 89 30.97 0.67 -4.24
C GLN A 89 29.46 0.48 -4.13
N PHE A 90 28.72 0.62 -5.24
CA PHE A 90 27.28 0.36 -5.28
C PHE A 90 26.93 -1.11 -5.06
N LEU A 91 27.83 -2.05 -5.35
CA LEU A 91 27.62 -3.46 -4.99
C LEU A 91 27.62 -3.65 -3.47
N LEU A 92 28.52 -2.96 -2.76
CA LEU A 92 28.55 -2.97 -1.30
C LEU A 92 27.28 -2.32 -0.72
N ILE A 93 26.88 -1.16 -1.26
CA ILE A 93 25.64 -0.48 -0.84
C ILE A 93 24.43 -1.39 -1.08
N PHE A 94 24.34 -2.04 -2.24
CA PHE A 94 23.32 -3.03 -2.55
C PHE A 94 23.27 -4.16 -1.53
N ALA A 95 24.44 -4.73 -1.16
CA ALA A 95 24.53 -5.78 -0.17
C ALA A 95 24.07 -5.30 1.22
N ILE A 96 24.46 -4.09 1.63
CA ILE A 96 24.03 -3.49 2.91
C ILE A 96 22.52 -3.30 2.93
N VAL A 97 21.92 -2.70 1.89
CA VAL A 97 20.47 -2.45 1.84
C VAL A 97 19.68 -3.76 1.75
N THR A 98 20.21 -4.76 1.03
CA THR A 98 19.63 -6.12 1.02
C THR A 98 19.69 -6.77 2.40
N ALA A 99 20.79 -6.59 3.15
CA ALA A 99 20.85 -7.06 4.53
C ALA A 99 19.83 -6.34 5.42
N ILE A 100 19.70 -5.01 5.29
CA ILE A 100 18.69 -4.22 6.02
C ILE A 100 17.28 -4.73 5.73
N TYR A 101 16.97 -5.12 4.49
CA TYR A 101 15.68 -5.74 4.15
C TYR A 101 15.37 -7.00 4.98
N PHE A 102 16.35 -7.88 5.22
CA PHE A 102 16.13 -9.08 6.03
C PHE A 102 16.17 -8.80 7.54
N ILE A 103 16.94 -7.80 7.97
CA ILE A 103 17.11 -7.43 9.38
C ILE A 103 15.90 -6.66 9.90
N MET A 104 15.37 -5.70 9.14
CA MET A 104 14.26 -4.87 9.59
C MET A 104 12.96 -5.67 9.76
N PRO A 105 12.13 -5.35 10.77
CA PRO A 105 10.80 -5.92 10.90
C PRO A 105 9.94 -5.56 9.68
N SER A 106 8.97 -6.41 9.35
CA SER A 106 8.10 -6.19 8.19
C SER A 106 7.04 -5.13 8.43
N ASP A 107 6.70 -4.92 9.69
CA ASP A 107 5.67 -4.05 10.20
C ASP A 107 6.12 -3.43 11.53
N MET A 108 5.67 -2.22 11.82
CA MET A 108 5.92 -1.53 13.08
C MET A 108 4.67 -0.76 13.49
N MET A 109 4.13 -1.08 14.67
CA MET A 109 2.86 -0.51 15.17
C MET A 109 1.69 -0.79 14.20
N SER A 110 0.88 0.20 13.82
CA SER A 110 -0.18 0.04 12.82
C SER A 110 0.29 0.25 11.38
N GLY A 111 1.56 0.65 11.19
CA GLY A 111 2.15 0.91 9.88
C GLY A 111 2.94 -0.30 9.40
N GLY A 112 2.42 -1.02 8.42
CA GLY A 112 3.13 -2.15 7.81
C GLY A 112 4.04 -1.74 6.64
N TRP A 113 4.58 -2.74 5.95
CA TRP A 113 5.18 -2.63 4.61
C TRP A 113 6.57 -1.95 4.60
N ILE A 114 7.37 -2.14 5.65
CA ILE A 114 8.75 -1.65 5.69
C ILE A 114 9.59 -2.37 4.61
N ASN A 115 9.41 -3.68 4.49
CA ASN A 115 10.07 -4.50 3.48
C ASN A 115 9.76 -4.02 2.06
N ASP A 116 8.53 -3.62 1.77
CA ASP A 116 8.12 -3.06 0.48
C ASP A 116 8.89 -1.81 0.12
N ARG A 117 8.98 -0.88 1.06
CA ARG A 117 9.69 0.39 0.87
C ARG A 117 11.17 0.15 0.59
N ILE A 118 11.80 -0.77 1.34
CA ILE A 118 13.20 -1.12 1.11
C ILE A 118 13.36 -1.80 -0.25
N ASN A 119 12.46 -2.72 -0.61
CA ASN A 119 12.50 -3.48 -1.85
C ASN A 119 12.53 -2.57 -3.09
N LEU A 120 11.82 -1.43 -3.06
CA LEU A 120 11.83 -0.43 -4.13
C LEU A 120 13.23 0.15 -4.41
N PHE A 121 14.13 0.17 -3.43
CA PHE A 121 15.47 0.74 -3.58
C PHE A 121 16.56 -0.31 -3.84
N VAL A 122 16.34 -1.58 -3.48
CA VAL A 122 17.35 -2.64 -3.60
C VAL A 122 17.88 -2.73 -5.03
N PHE A 123 17.02 -2.92 -6.03
CA PHE A 123 17.48 -3.11 -7.42
C PHE A 123 17.98 -1.83 -8.10
N PRO A 124 17.34 -0.64 -7.95
CA PRO A 124 17.88 0.59 -8.52
C PRO A 124 19.28 0.96 -8.04
N LEU A 125 19.62 0.64 -6.78
CA LEU A 125 20.97 0.87 -6.25
C LEU A 125 22.04 0.02 -6.95
N LEU A 126 21.66 -1.07 -7.60
CA LEU A 126 22.58 -1.91 -8.36
C LEU A 126 22.92 -1.32 -9.74
N LEU A 127 22.10 -0.39 -10.27
CA LEU A 127 22.26 0.12 -11.64
C LEU A 127 23.64 0.72 -11.94
N PRO A 128 24.29 1.51 -11.06
CA PRO A 128 25.63 2.03 -11.33
C PRO A 128 26.69 0.91 -11.43
N PHE A 129 26.55 -0.16 -10.65
CA PHE A 129 27.44 -1.33 -10.74
C PHE A 129 27.31 -2.02 -12.10
N LEU A 130 26.08 -2.12 -12.63
CA LEU A 130 25.76 -2.75 -13.91
C LEU A 130 26.21 -1.95 -15.14
N GLN A 131 26.89 -0.81 -14.96
CA GLN A 131 27.47 -0.07 -16.07
C GLN A 131 28.61 -0.90 -16.71
N GLN A 132 28.39 -1.27 -17.97
CA GLN A 132 29.29 -2.07 -18.77
C GLN A 132 29.22 -1.64 -20.24
N ASP A 133 30.38 -1.58 -20.89
CA ASP A 133 30.51 -1.20 -22.30
C ASP A 133 30.17 -2.38 -23.22
N PHE A 134 28.87 -2.70 -23.31
CA PHE A 134 28.38 -3.71 -24.26
C PHE A 134 28.46 -3.19 -25.70
N HIS A 135 28.61 -4.13 -26.65
CA HIS A 135 28.53 -3.82 -28.07
C HIS A 135 27.19 -3.16 -28.43
N ARG A 136 27.20 -2.24 -29.41
CA ARG A 136 26.04 -1.40 -29.77
C ARG A 136 24.74 -2.17 -30.02
N TYR A 137 24.82 -3.37 -30.62
CA TYR A 137 23.64 -4.19 -30.91
C TYR A 137 23.05 -4.81 -29.64
N ILE A 138 23.88 -5.26 -28.70
CA ILE A 138 23.44 -5.79 -27.40
C ILE A 138 22.75 -4.67 -26.62
N LYS A 139 23.37 -3.48 -26.58
CA LYS A 139 22.78 -2.31 -25.91
C LYS A 139 21.40 -1.96 -26.48
N ARG A 140 21.26 -1.92 -27.81
CA ARG A 140 19.97 -1.68 -28.47
C ARG A 140 18.94 -2.77 -28.14
N GLY A 141 19.35 -4.04 -28.17
CA GLY A 141 18.48 -5.16 -27.80
C GLY A 141 17.96 -5.05 -26.37
N LEU A 142 18.85 -4.77 -25.40
CA LEU A 142 18.48 -4.56 -24.00
C LEU A 142 17.49 -3.40 -23.83
N VAL A 143 17.72 -2.27 -24.51
CA VAL A 143 16.80 -1.12 -24.46
C VAL A 143 15.42 -1.49 -25.00
N ILE A 144 15.35 -2.19 -26.15
CA ILE A 144 14.08 -2.64 -26.73
C ILE A 144 13.34 -3.56 -25.75
N VAL A 145 14.04 -4.51 -25.14
CA VAL A 145 13.45 -5.44 -24.16
C VAL A 145 12.94 -4.69 -22.92
N MET A 146 13.74 -3.77 -22.36
CA MET A 146 13.34 -2.95 -21.20
C MET A 146 12.10 -2.10 -21.51
N VAL A 147 12.07 -1.42 -22.65
CA VAL A 147 10.90 -0.62 -23.09
C VAL A 147 9.68 -1.52 -23.26
N THR A 148 9.84 -2.71 -23.84
CA THR A 148 8.76 -3.68 -24.01
C THR A 148 8.19 -4.11 -22.66
N PHE A 149 9.04 -4.44 -21.68
CA PHE A 149 8.58 -4.78 -20.33
C PHE A 149 7.88 -3.63 -19.63
N ALA A 150 8.41 -2.40 -19.74
CA ALA A 150 7.77 -1.21 -19.16
C ALA A 150 6.39 -0.95 -19.79
N LEU A 151 6.26 -1.04 -21.11
CA LEU A 151 4.99 -0.86 -21.82
C LEU A 151 4.00 -1.99 -21.50
N ALA A 152 4.45 -3.24 -21.40
CA ALA A 152 3.60 -4.36 -21.03
C ALA A 152 3.08 -4.22 -19.59
N HIS A 153 3.94 -3.79 -18.66
CA HIS A 153 3.57 -3.54 -17.26
C HIS A 153 2.57 -2.37 -17.15
N LEU A 154 2.81 -1.29 -17.90
CA LEU A 154 1.89 -0.16 -17.99
C LEU A 154 0.54 -0.57 -18.59
N ALA A 155 0.53 -1.33 -19.68
CA ALA A 155 -0.70 -1.79 -20.31
C ALA A 155 -1.55 -2.66 -19.36
N LEU A 156 -0.93 -3.56 -18.60
CA LEU A 156 -1.60 -4.30 -17.54
C LEU A 156 -2.17 -3.35 -16.48
N SER A 157 -1.36 -2.41 -15.98
CA SER A 157 -1.80 -1.44 -14.98
C SER A 157 -3.01 -0.64 -15.48
N CYS A 158 -2.97 -0.12 -16.71
CA CYS A 158 -4.07 0.63 -17.33
C CYS A 158 -5.35 -0.20 -17.47
N ARG A 159 -5.24 -1.50 -17.81
CA ARG A 159 -6.39 -2.41 -17.90
C ARG A 159 -7.16 -2.49 -16.59
N TYR A 160 -6.47 -2.50 -15.45
CA TYR A 160 -7.10 -2.52 -14.13
C TYR A 160 -7.53 -1.12 -13.69
N TYR A 161 -6.72 -0.09 -13.91
CA TYR A 161 -7.08 1.28 -13.53
C TYR A 161 -8.37 1.79 -14.19
N TYR A 162 -8.66 1.37 -15.42
CA TYR A 162 -9.86 1.81 -16.13
C TYR A 162 -11.19 1.51 -15.40
N PRO A 163 -11.49 0.26 -14.99
CA PRO A 163 -12.68 -0.01 -14.17
C PRO A 163 -12.59 0.64 -12.79
N TRP A 164 -11.42 0.71 -12.15
CA TRP A 164 -11.25 1.39 -10.87
C TRP A 164 -11.63 2.88 -10.95
N ASP A 165 -11.19 3.59 -11.99
CA ASP A 165 -11.53 5.01 -12.21
C ASP A 165 -13.05 5.22 -12.32
N LYS A 166 -13.76 4.36 -13.06
CA LYS A 166 -15.22 4.43 -13.15
C LYS A 166 -15.89 4.28 -11.79
N ILE A 167 -15.39 3.35 -10.99
CA ILE A 167 -15.97 3.05 -9.69
C ILE A 167 -15.64 4.16 -8.68
N MET A 168 -14.42 4.67 -8.68
CA MET A 168 -14.05 5.82 -7.86
C MET A 168 -14.87 7.05 -8.24
N LYS A 169 -15.14 7.28 -9.53
CA LYS A 169 -16.05 8.35 -9.98
C LYS A 169 -17.48 8.15 -9.49
N GLU A 170 -18.00 6.93 -9.54
CA GLU A 170 -19.32 6.61 -8.98
C GLU A 170 -19.33 6.86 -7.47
N TYR A 171 -18.38 6.28 -6.73
CA TYR A 171 -18.27 6.43 -5.28
C TYR A 171 -18.16 7.89 -4.87
N THR A 172 -17.39 8.72 -5.59
CA THR A 172 -17.18 10.13 -5.25
C THR A 172 -18.23 11.07 -5.82
N SER A 173 -19.25 10.56 -6.52
CA SER A 173 -20.28 11.37 -7.19
C SER A 173 -21.10 12.24 -6.24
N ALA A 174 -21.22 11.87 -4.96
CA ALA A 174 -22.00 12.59 -3.96
C ALA A 174 -21.16 13.41 -2.97
N THR A 175 -19.86 13.57 -3.21
CA THR A 175 -18.94 14.29 -2.30
C THR A 175 -19.38 15.73 -2.02
N LYS A 176 -19.98 16.41 -3.01
CA LYS A 176 -20.46 17.80 -2.89
C LYS A 176 -21.78 17.94 -2.13
N MET A 177 -22.43 16.85 -1.74
CA MET A 177 -23.71 16.86 -1.00
C MET A 177 -23.52 16.89 0.52
N ILE A 178 -22.27 16.79 0.99
CA ILE A 178 -21.94 16.85 2.42
C ILE A 178 -21.79 18.30 2.86
N GLU A 179 -22.54 18.67 3.89
CA GLU A 179 -22.40 19.96 4.56
C GLU A 179 -21.04 20.08 5.28
N LYS A 180 -20.56 21.32 5.44
CA LYS A 180 -19.29 21.58 6.12
C LYS A 180 -19.31 21.13 7.58
N ASN A 181 -18.16 20.67 8.08
CA ASN A 181 -17.94 20.30 9.49
C ASN A 181 -18.87 19.19 10.01
N LYS A 182 -19.26 18.24 9.14
CA LYS A 182 -20.13 17.12 9.49
C LYS A 182 -19.38 15.79 9.60
N ALA A 183 -19.91 14.87 10.40
CA ALA A 183 -19.34 13.52 10.55
C ALA A 183 -19.84 12.59 9.45
N VAL A 184 -18.91 11.86 8.82
CA VAL A 184 -19.19 10.94 7.72
C VAL A 184 -18.68 9.54 8.07
N LEU A 185 -19.54 8.53 7.91
CA LEU A 185 -19.17 7.13 8.04
C LEU A 185 -19.28 6.41 6.69
N GLY A 186 -18.24 5.67 6.31
CA GLY A 186 -18.26 4.79 5.15
C GLY A 186 -18.54 3.35 5.54
N LEU A 187 -19.58 2.75 4.97
CA LEU A 187 -19.91 1.33 5.11
C LEU A 187 -19.74 0.64 3.75
N HIS A 188 -19.02 -0.49 3.74
CA HIS A 188 -18.63 -1.16 2.51
C HIS A 188 -19.01 -2.64 2.61
N GLY A 189 -19.74 -3.15 1.61
CA GLY A 189 -19.97 -4.58 1.46
C GLY A 189 -18.87 -5.21 0.61
N ASP A 190 -18.95 -4.99 -0.69
CA ASP A 190 -17.96 -5.44 -1.68
C ASP A 190 -17.12 -4.24 -2.18
N ARG A 191 -15.80 -4.32 -2.00
CA ARG A 191 -14.84 -3.29 -2.46
C ARG A 191 -14.22 -3.62 -3.82
N PHE A 192 -14.72 -4.61 -4.55
CA PHE A 192 -14.10 -5.07 -5.79
C PHE A 192 -14.65 -4.35 -7.02
N PRO A 193 -13.80 -4.13 -8.03
CA PRO A 193 -14.27 -3.74 -9.34
C PRO A 193 -15.03 -4.93 -9.93
N GLY A 194 -16.29 -4.75 -10.28
CA GLY A 194 -17.17 -5.77 -10.87
C GLY A 194 -16.75 -6.25 -12.26
N VAL A 195 -15.45 -6.31 -12.54
CA VAL A 195 -14.88 -6.96 -13.71
C VAL A 195 -15.21 -8.45 -13.58
N LYS A 196 -16.15 -8.93 -14.41
CA LYS A 196 -16.66 -10.32 -14.40
C LYS A 196 -15.60 -11.40 -14.62
N GLU A 197 -14.36 -11.00 -14.90
CA GLU A 197 -13.21 -11.85 -15.18
C GLU A 197 -11.97 -11.45 -14.36
N VAL A 198 -12.12 -11.01 -13.11
CA VAL A 198 -10.97 -11.06 -12.21
C VAL A 198 -10.88 -12.49 -11.66
N PRO A 199 -9.80 -13.23 -11.93
CA PRO A 199 -9.67 -14.58 -11.44
C PRO A 199 -9.75 -14.62 -9.90
N PRO A 200 -10.35 -15.66 -9.29
CA PRO A 200 -10.58 -15.74 -7.84
C PRO A 200 -9.34 -15.54 -6.94
N PHE A 201 -8.13 -15.68 -7.50
CA PHE A 201 -6.89 -15.57 -6.76
C PHE A 201 -6.41 -14.12 -6.54
N THR A 202 -7.01 -13.11 -7.18
CA THR A 202 -6.61 -11.71 -6.96
C THR A 202 -7.28 -11.04 -5.76
N HIS A 203 -8.22 -11.74 -5.11
CA HIS A 203 -9.11 -11.16 -4.10
C HIS A 203 -8.43 -10.83 -2.75
N ASN A 204 -7.26 -11.40 -2.47
CA ASN A 204 -6.63 -11.33 -1.14
C ASN A 204 -5.21 -10.73 -1.13
N GLU A 205 -4.67 -10.33 -2.29
CA GLU A 205 -3.24 -10.03 -2.41
C GLU A 205 -2.90 -8.57 -2.73
N PHE A 206 -3.88 -7.70 -3.02
CA PHE A 206 -3.61 -6.39 -3.65
C PHE A 206 -4.24 -5.20 -2.93
N VAL A 207 -3.60 -4.04 -3.11
CA VAL A 207 -3.98 -2.77 -2.46
C VAL A 207 -5.43 -2.42 -2.82
N GLU A 208 -6.28 -2.31 -1.81
CA GLU A 208 -7.64 -1.81 -1.95
C GLU A 208 -7.64 -0.27 -1.92
N PRO A 209 -7.76 0.44 -3.08
CA PRO A 209 -7.86 1.90 -3.07
C PRO A 209 -9.13 2.40 -2.36
N PHE A 210 -10.08 1.50 -2.02
CA PHE A 210 -11.26 1.84 -1.21
C PHE A 210 -11.01 1.89 0.30
N THR A 211 -9.82 1.53 0.79
CA THR A 211 -9.54 1.50 2.25
C THR A 211 -9.83 2.85 2.92
N GLN A 212 -9.59 3.97 2.22
CA GLN A 212 -9.81 5.33 2.73
C GLN A 212 -10.63 6.19 1.74
N ILE A 213 -11.42 5.58 0.85
CA ILE A 213 -12.12 6.40 -0.17
C ILE A 213 -13.21 7.30 0.45
N THR A 214 -13.72 6.97 1.63
CA THR A 214 -14.67 7.81 2.37
C THR A 214 -14.06 9.17 2.67
N SER A 215 -12.74 9.28 2.84
CA SER A 215 -12.06 10.54 3.14
C SER A 215 -12.28 11.61 2.06
N TYR A 216 -12.58 11.23 0.81
CA TYR A 216 -12.95 12.19 -0.24
C TYR A 216 -14.20 13.01 0.08
N TYR A 217 -15.13 12.47 0.90
CA TYR A 217 -16.32 13.19 1.35
C TYR A 217 -16.01 14.26 2.41
N CYS A 218 -14.82 14.21 3.02
CA CYS A 218 -14.36 15.15 4.04
C CYS A 218 -13.27 16.10 3.52
N LEU A 219 -12.89 16.00 2.24
CA LEU A 219 -11.78 16.76 1.67
C LEU A 219 -12.18 18.23 1.46
N GLY A 220 -11.51 19.14 2.18
CA GLY A 220 -11.66 20.59 2.02
C GLY A 220 -12.96 21.19 2.58
N ASN A 221 -13.79 20.41 3.29
CA ASN A 221 -15.05 20.89 3.90
C ASN A 221 -15.05 20.87 5.44
N GLY A 222 -13.92 20.51 6.07
CA GLY A 222 -13.80 20.39 7.53
C GLY A 222 -14.55 19.19 8.12
N GLY A 223 -15.05 18.29 7.27
CA GLY A 223 -15.74 17.08 7.67
C GLY A 223 -14.85 16.10 8.43
N VAL A 224 -15.48 15.25 9.23
CA VAL A 224 -14.82 14.26 10.07
C VAL A 224 -15.05 12.88 9.48
N ASP A 225 -13.98 12.26 8.99
CA ASP A 225 -14.03 10.89 8.48
C ASP A 225 -13.90 9.88 9.62
N LEU A 226 -15.00 9.18 9.93
CA LEU A 226 -15.07 8.20 11.02
C LEU A 226 -14.35 6.88 10.69
N VAL A 227 -13.96 6.64 9.43
CA VAL A 227 -13.13 5.49 9.04
C VAL A 227 -11.63 5.82 9.00
N ASN A 228 -11.24 7.06 9.30
CA ASN A 228 -9.84 7.42 9.38
C ASN A 228 -9.16 6.64 10.50
N TYR A 229 -8.27 5.73 10.11
CA TYR A 229 -7.54 4.87 11.04
C TYR A 229 -6.46 5.65 11.81
N GLU A 230 -5.93 6.74 11.27
CA GLU A 230 -4.85 7.51 11.89
C GLU A 230 -5.29 8.08 13.24
N ALA A 231 -6.53 8.57 13.30
CA ALA A 231 -7.13 9.13 14.52
C ALA A 231 -7.24 8.12 15.69
N LYS A 232 -7.07 6.82 15.42
CA LYS A 232 -7.01 5.77 16.45
C LYS A 232 -5.67 5.72 17.19
N TYR A 233 -4.60 6.27 16.63
CA TYR A 233 -3.24 6.09 17.16
C TYR A 233 -2.57 7.41 17.52
N ASN A 234 -2.06 7.47 18.76
CA ASN A 234 -1.47 8.69 19.35
C ASN A 234 -0.13 9.15 18.73
N TYR A 235 0.40 8.44 17.74
CA TYR A 235 1.62 8.84 17.03
C TYR A 235 1.35 9.55 15.69
N PHE A 236 0.08 9.60 15.24
CA PHE A 236 -0.31 10.49 14.16
C PHE A 236 -0.67 11.87 14.74
N PRO A 237 -0.50 12.96 13.98
CA PRO A 237 -0.85 14.30 14.42
C PRO A 237 -2.37 14.58 14.38
N VAL A 238 -3.19 13.52 14.30
CA VAL A 238 -4.65 13.56 14.27
C VAL A 238 -5.13 12.59 15.33
N ASN A 239 -5.95 13.07 16.26
CA ASN A 239 -6.51 12.27 17.36
C ASN A 239 -7.97 12.64 17.56
N TRP A 240 -8.77 11.67 18.01
CA TRP A 240 -10.11 11.95 18.52
C TRP A 240 -10.00 12.82 19.78
N LYS A 241 -10.77 13.91 19.84
CA LYS A 241 -10.80 14.79 21.01
C LYS A 241 -11.60 14.18 22.19
N ASP A 242 -12.65 13.43 21.86
CA ASP A 242 -13.57 12.70 22.75
C ASP A 242 -13.85 11.29 22.17
N GLU A 243 -14.83 10.55 22.72
CA GLU A 243 -15.42 9.38 22.06
C GLU A 243 -16.03 9.74 20.69
N ARG A 244 -16.25 8.75 19.83
CA ARG A 244 -16.88 8.94 18.50
C ARG A 244 -18.19 9.74 18.65
N PRO A 245 -18.52 10.65 17.71
CA PRO A 245 -19.74 11.42 17.80
C PRO A 245 -20.95 10.50 17.91
N GLY A 246 -21.83 10.76 18.89
CA GLY A 246 -23.02 9.95 19.12
C GLY A 246 -24.05 10.01 17.98
N ILE A 247 -24.00 11.06 17.16
CA ILE A 247 -24.79 11.21 15.94
C ILE A 247 -23.84 11.26 14.75
N ILE A 248 -24.08 10.42 13.75
CA ILE A 248 -23.36 10.43 12.47
C ILE A 248 -24.25 11.17 11.47
N ASP A 249 -23.81 12.35 11.00
CA ASP A 249 -24.61 13.18 10.09
C ASP A 249 -24.86 12.50 8.74
N TYR A 250 -23.84 11.82 8.19
CA TYR A 250 -23.93 11.16 6.89
C TYR A 250 -23.34 9.75 6.91
N ILE A 251 -24.04 8.83 6.22
CA ILE A 251 -23.55 7.48 5.98
C ILE A 251 -23.43 7.27 4.46
N VAL A 252 -22.22 6.96 4.02
CA VAL A 252 -21.90 6.59 2.64
C VAL A 252 -21.84 5.07 2.60
N THR A 253 -22.68 4.43 1.78
CA THR A 253 -22.65 2.97 1.62
C THR A 253 -22.24 2.58 0.21
N TRP A 254 -21.39 1.56 0.11
CA TRP A 254 -20.92 1.03 -1.16
C TRP A 254 -21.14 -0.48 -1.28
N LYS A 255 -21.92 -0.89 -2.29
CA LYS A 255 -22.34 -2.28 -2.52
C LYS A 255 -22.78 -2.98 -1.24
N LEU A 256 -23.43 -2.24 -0.35
CA LEU A 256 -23.96 -2.79 0.88
C LEU A 256 -25.19 -3.61 0.44
N GLY A 257 -25.05 -4.94 0.51
CA GLY A 257 -26.15 -5.86 0.22
C GLY A 257 -27.31 -5.69 1.19
N GLU A 258 -28.22 -6.66 1.23
CA GLU A 258 -29.40 -6.58 2.11
C GLU A 258 -29.05 -6.65 3.60
N THR A 259 -27.90 -7.23 3.95
CA THR A 259 -27.38 -7.30 5.31
C THR A 259 -26.72 -5.97 5.73
N GLN A 260 -27.49 -5.13 6.41
CA GLN A 260 -26.98 -3.91 7.06
C GLN A 260 -26.31 -4.25 8.39
N PRO A 261 -25.25 -3.51 8.80
CA PRO A 261 -24.72 -3.64 10.16
C PRO A 261 -25.84 -3.30 11.15
N PRO A 262 -26.14 -4.17 12.13
CA PRO A 262 -27.26 -3.94 13.06
C PRO A 262 -27.10 -2.68 13.92
N ALA A 263 -25.88 -2.14 14.00
CA ALA A 263 -25.56 -0.91 14.73
C ALA A 263 -26.12 0.37 14.08
N TYR A 264 -26.54 0.34 12.80
CA TYR A 264 -27.05 1.52 12.10
C TYR A 264 -28.36 1.20 11.39
N ASN A 265 -29.48 1.72 11.89
CA ASN A 265 -30.77 1.54 11.23
C ASN A 265 -30.97 2.61 10.15
N LEU A 266 -30.46 2.32 8.94
CA LEU A 266 -30.48 3.26 7.82
C LEU A 266 -31.89 3.61 7.34
N GLN A 267 -32.88 2.75 7.62
CA GLN A 267 -34.27 2.97 7.18
C GLN A 267 -35.02 3.90 8.14
N THR A 268 -34.79 3.75 9.45
CA THR A 268 -35.51 4.55 10.46
C THR A 268 -34.86 5.90 10.68
N ASP A 269 -33.54 5.96 10.79
CA ASP A 269 -32.85 7.12 11.36
C ASP A 269 -32.30 8.07 10.28
N TYR A 270 -32.29 7.64 9.02
CA TYR A 270 -31.68 8.36 7.91
C TYR A 270 -32.61 8.51 6.70
N ASP A 271 -32.47 9.64 6.01
CA ASP A 271 -33.04 9.89 4.69
C ASP A 271 -32.04 9.51 3.60
N LEU A 272 -32.46 8.72 2.62
CA LEU A 272 -31.68 8.48 1.41
C LEU A 272 -31.72 9.72 0.53
N ILE A 273 -30.57 10.40 0.34
CA ILE A 273 -30.48 11.66 -0.41
C ILE A 273 -29.80 11.50 -1.78
N HIS A 274 -29.08 10.40 -2.01
CA HIS A 274 -28.51 10.07 -3.32
C HIS A 274 -28.33 8.56 -3.47
N SER A 275 -28.57 8.05 -4.67
CA SER A 275 -28.37 6.63 -4.99
C SER A 275 -27.90 6.48 -6.44
N THR A 276 -26.95 5.58 -6.65
CA THR A 276 -26.58 5.02 -7.96
C THR A 276 -26.82 3.51 -7.91
N GLU A 277 -26.20 2.77 -8.84
CA GLU A 277 -26.21 1.31 -8.83
C GLU A 277 -25.52 0.74 -7.58
N ASN A 278 -24.35 1.28 -7.21
CA ASN A 278 -23.53 0.75 -6.13
C ASN A 278 -23.43 1.67 -4.90
N LEU A 279 -23.58 2.99 -5.09
CA LEU A 279 -23.45 3.99 -4.03
C LEU A 279 -24.83 4.38 -3.49
N LYS A 280 -24.94 4.51 -2.17
CA LYS A 280 -26.03 5.23 -1.52
C LYS A 280 -25.48 6.21 -0.49
N LEU A 281 -26.05 7.41 -0.44
CA LEU A 281 -25.73 8.43 0.56
C LEU A 281 -26.98 8.70 1.40
N TYR A 282 -26.81 8.55 2.70
CA TYR A 282 -27.82 8.76 3.71
C TYR A 282 -27.48 9.99 4.55
N ARG A 283 -28.49 10.79 4.87
CA ARG A 283 -28.39 11.94 5.79
C ARG A 283 -29.24 11.66 7.01
N HIS A 284 -28.70 11.89 8.20
CA HIS A 284 -29.45 11.70 9.44
C HIS A 284 -30.72 12.56 9.46
N LYS A 285 -31.86 11.99 9.86
CA LYS A 285 -33.12 12.71 9.96
C LYS A 285 -33.02 13.75 11.08
N THR A 286 -33.13 15.02 10.73
CA THR A 286 -33.29 16.09 11.72
C THR A 286 -34.76 16.17 12.12
N GLY A 287 -35.19 15.31 13.05
CA GLY A 287 -36.57 15.28 13.55
C GLY A 287 -36.68 14.91 15.03
N GLY A 288 -36.81 15.93 15.89
CA GLY A 288 -37.60 15.87 17.13
C GLY A 288 -37.27 14.83 18.19
N SER A 289 -36.03 14.76 18.69
CA SER A 289 -35.80 14.27 20.06
C SER A 289 -35.16 15.37 20.88
N SER A 290 -36.03 16.13 21.54
CA SER A 290 -35.69 16.90 22.73
C SER A 290 -35.06 15.96 23.77
N ARG A 291 -33.87 16.35 24.25
CA ARG A 291 -33.35 16.07 25.60
C ARG A 291 -33.50 14.64 26.14
N THR A 292 -32.36 14.03 26.40
CA THR A 292 -31.98 13.75 27.78
C THR A 292 -30.47 13.72 27.88
N LYS A 293 -29.89 14.79 28.44
CA LYS A 293 -28.71 14.65 29.28
C LYS A 293 -29.15 13.73 30.41
N ASN A 294 -28.66 12.49 30.43
CA ASN A 294 -28.58 11.78 31.69
C ASN A 294 -27.36 12.35 32.40
N ASP A 295 -27.63 13.29 33.30
CA ASP A 295 -26.79 13.51 34.46
C ASP A 295 -26.77 12.19 35.24
N GLN A 296 -25.60 11.56 35.32
CA GLN A 296 -25.07 10.87 36.50
C GLN A 296 -23.60 10.56 36.30
#